data_AF-A0A2V7CGX0-F1
#
_entry.id   AF-A0A2V7CGX0-F1
#
_cell.length_a   1.000
_cell.length_b   1.000
_cell.length_c   1.000
_cell.angle_alpha   90.00
_cell.angle_beta   90.00
_cell.angle_gamma   90.00
#
_symmetry.space_group_name_H-M   'P 1'
#
loop_
_entity.id
_entity.type
_entity.pdbx_description
1 polymer ?
#
loop_
_entity_poly.entity_id
_entity_poly.type
_entity_poly.pdbx_seq_one_letter_code
_entity_poly.pdbx_strand_id
1 'polypeptide(L)'
;MATPRAISPDGIEGDVKAAQRGDLDAYGRIFVRFQDIAFAVALARLREPAVAQDVAQEAFIEALMSLERLAEPAAFPGWFRTIVERQASRVLRSRRPTAGSSPPEAPTPVDDGPERSAEVAEFNSPNRFGKTPLHRAVQRGAIGIVESLRAAGADASRQDREGHTALDLARRQSDPPIIAALSRAVAR
;
A
#
# COMPACT_ATOMS: atom_id res chain seq x y z
N MET A 1 15.56 23.64 8.98
CA MET A 1 15.63 24.16 7.60
C MET A 1 15.28 23.01 6.67
N ALA A 2 14.03 22.89 6.23
CA ALA A 2 13.60 21.85 5.29
C ALA A 2 13.97 22.30 3.87
N THR A 3 14.82 21.54 3.19
CA THR A 3 15.22 21.81 1.80
C THR A 3 14.01 21.70 0.86
N PRO A 4 13.98 22.48 -0.24
CA PRO A 4 12.81 22.59 -1.09
C PRO A 4 12.53 21.26 -1.80
N ARG A 5 11.24 20.89 -1.88
CA ARG A 5 10.64 19.87 -2.76
C ARG A 5 11.15 20.06 -4.18
N ALA A 6 12.31 19.49 -4.51
CA ALA A 6 12.88 19.55 -5.84
C ALA A 6 11.97 18.73 -6.77
N ILE A 7 11.19 19.42 -7.59
CA ILE A 7 10.59 18.85 -8.78
C ILE A 7 11.75 18.35 -9.62
N SER A 8 11.75 17.06 -9.97
CA SER A 8 12.81 16.49 -10.80
C SER A 8 12.92 17.28 -12.10
N PRO A 9 14.13 17.70 -12.51
CA PRO A 9 14.33 18.46 -13.75
C PRO A 9 13.89 17.66 -14.99
N ASP A 10 13.86 16.34 -14.89
CA ASP A 10 13.58 15.40 -15.99
C ASP A 10 12.09 15.06 -16.15
N GLY A 11 11.21 15.65 -15.33
CA GLY A 11 9.77 15.39 -15.36
C GLY A 11 9.38 13.97 -14.92
N ILE A 12 8.11 13.60 -15.12
CA ILE A 12 7.58 12.31 -14.66
C ILE A 12 8.26 11.11 -15.31
N GLU A 13 8.70 11.25 -16.56
CA GLU A 13 9.40 10.18 -17.28
C GLU A 13 10.76 9.89 -16.64
N GLY A 14 11.52 10.93 -16.29
CA GLY A 14 12.80 10.79 -15.59
C GLY A 14 12.64 10.19 -14.20
N ASP A 15 11.62 10.63 -13.46
CA ASP A 15 11.30 10.06 -12.15
C ASP A 15 10.92 8.58 -12.24
N VAL A 16 10.14 8.19 -13.25
CA VAL A 16 9.78 6.78 -13.45
C VAL A 16 11.02 5.95 -13.83
N LYS A 17 11.90 6.44 -14.71
CA LYS A 17 13.15 5.75 -15.06
C LYS A 17 14.11 5.63 -13.88
N ALA A 18 14.20 6.66 -13.03
CA ALA A 18 15.01 6.63 -11.82
C ALA A 18 14.43 5.64 -10.81
N ALA A 19 13.13 5.66 -10.60
CA ALA A 19 12.41 4.73 -9.75
C ALA A 19 12.57 3.27 -10.22
N GLN A 20 12.49 2.99 -11.53
CA GLN A 20 12.77 1.67 -12.10
C GLN A 20 14.17 1.13 -11.80
N ARG A 21 15.13 2.00 -11.51
CA ARG A 21 16.51 1.64 -11.12
C ARG A 21 16.70 1.55 -9.60
N GLY A 22 15.63 1.71 -8.81
CA GLY A 22 15.67 1.64 -7.35
C GLY A 22 15.89 2.98 -6.64
N ASP A 23 15.76 4.12 -7.33
CA ASP A 23 15.89 5.45 -6.70
C ASP A 23 14.67 5.76 -5.80
N LEU A 24 14.90 5.74 -4.49
CA LEU A 24 13.90 6.03 -3.45
C LEU A 24 13.40 7.48 -3.48
N ASP A 25 14.25 8.44 -3.82
CA ASP A 25 13.84 9.83 -3.91
C ASP A 25 12.92 10.04 -5.11
N ALA A 26 13.19 9.35 -6.21
CA ALA A 26 12.31 9.34 -7.38
C ALA A 26 10.93 8.73 -7.06
N TYR A 27 10.90 7.63 -6.29
CA TYR A 27 9.65 7.07 -5.80
C TYR A 27 8.86 8.07 -4.94
N GLY A 28 9.54 8.75 -4.00
CA GLY A 28 8.91 9.77 -3.16
C GLY A 28 8.31 10.92 -3.98
N ARG A 29 9.01 11.39 -5.02
CA ARG A 29 8.51 12.43 -5.92
C ARG A 29 7.27 11.99 -6.70
N ILE A 30 7.24 10.76 -7.21
CA ILE A 30 6.06 10.19 -7.89
C ILE A 30 4.89 10.12 -6.91
N PHE A 31 5.11 9.62 -5.69
CA PHE A 31 4.07 9.49 -4.69
C PHE A 31 3.42 10.85 -4.35
N VAL A 32 4.23 11.83 -3.94
CA VAL A 32 3.75 13.17 -3.55
C VAL A 32 3.00 13.85 -4.70
N ARG A 33 3.43 13.64 -5.95
CA ARG A 33 2.80 14.25 -7.12
C ARG A 33 1.43 13.65 -7.45
N PHE A 34 1.25 12.36 -7.22
CA PHE A 34 0.05 11.63 -7.65
C PHE A 34 -0.92 11.33 -6.51
N GLN A 35 -0.52 11.49 -5.24
CA GLN A 35 -1.34 11.15 -4.07
C GLN A 35 -2.69 11.86 -4.08
N ASP A 36 -2.68 13.19 -4.25
CA ASP A 36 -3.89 14.00 -4.25
C ASP A 36 -4.80 13.65 -5.45
N ILE A 37 -4.20 13.39 -6.61
CA ILE A 37 -4.94 13.02 -7.83
C ILE A 37 -5.58 11.64 -7.67
N ALA A 38 -4.85 10.65 -7.14
CA ALA A 38 -5.37 9.31 -6.89
C ALA A 38 -6.53 9.34 -5.89
N PHE A 39 -6.35 10.07 -4.80
CA PHE A 39 -7.39 10.26 -3.79
C PHE A 39 -8.62 10.95 -4.38
N ALA A 40 -8.45 12.06 -5.12
CA ALA A 40 -9.56 12.77 -5.75
C ALA A 40 -10.34 11.89 -6.73
N VAL A 41 -9.63 11.09 -7.56
CA VAL A 41 -10.27 10.15 -8.50
C VAL A 41 -11.04 9.05 -7.77
N ALA A 42 -10.46 8.48 -6.72
CA ALA A 42 -11.14 7.46 -5.91
C ALA A 42 -12.34 8.04 -5.15
N LEU A 43 -12.20 9.24 -4.58
CA LEU A 43 -13.26 9.94 -3.84
C LEU A 43 -14.44 10.29 -4.74
N ALA A 44 -14.18 10.77 -5.96
CA ALA A 44 -15.23 11.06 -6.94
C ALA A 44 -16.08 9.82 -7.28
N ARG A 45 -15.50 8.61 -7.22
CA ARG A 45 -16.17 7.34 -7.50
C ARG A 45 -16.85 6.73 -6.27
N LEU A 46 -16.20 6.80 -5.11
CA LEU A 46 -16.59 6.05 -3.90
C LEU A 46 -17.36 6.88 -2.86
N ARG A 47 -17.24 8.21 -2.92
CA ARG A 47 -17.87 9.20 -2.02
C ARG A 47 -17.60 8.99 -0.52
N GLU A 48 -16.63 8.16 -0.18
CA GLU A 48 -16.23 7.85 1.19
C GLU A 48 -14.72 8.08 1.34
N PRO A 49 -14.30 9.07 2.16
CA PRO A 49 -12.88 9.44 2.29
C PRO A 49 -11.97 8.29 2.71
N ALA A 50 -12.34 7.55 3.77
CA ALA A 50 -11.52 6.44 4.28
C ALA A 50 -11.29 5.37 3.20
N VAL A 51 -12.35 5.00 2.47
CA VAL A 51 -12.26 3.96 1.43
C VAL A 51 -11.54 4.45 0.18
N ALA A 52 -11.67 5.74 -0.16
CA ALA A 52 -10.90 6.36 -1.23
C ALA A 52 -9.40 6.40 -0.92
N GLN A 53 -9.04 6.68 0.34
CA GLN A 53 -7.66 6.66 0.81
C GLN A 53 -7.08 5.24 0.73
N ASP A 54 -7.83 4.23 1.15
CA ASP A 54 -7.41 2.82 1.02
C ASP A 54 -7.15 2.43 -0.45
N VAL A 55 -8.05 2.84 -1.35
CA VAL A 55 -7.91 2.57 -2.79
C VAL A 55 -6.71 3.29 -3.39
N ALA A 56 -6.46 4.55 -3.01
CA ALA A 56 -5.31 5.30 -3.47
C ALA A 56 -4.00 4.61 -3.03
N GLN A 57 -3.90 4.23 -1.74
CA GLN A 57 -2.74 3.50 -1.22
C GLN A 57 -2.53 2.16 -1.92
N GLU A 58 -3.58 1.36 -2.12
CA GLU A 58 -3.49 0.07 -2.82
C GLU A 58 -3.05 0.25 -4.30
N ALA A 59 -3.54 1.30 -4.95
CA ALA A 59 -3.15 1.63 -6.32
C ALA A 59 -1.67 2.01 -6.42
N PHE A 60 -1.13 2.77 -5.45
CA PHE A 60 0.31 3.08 -5.41
C PHE A 60 1.17 1.84 -5.24
N ILE A 61 0.82 0.96 -4.32
CA ILE A 61 1.56 -0.28 -4.10
C ILE A 61 1.60 -1.10 -5.40
N GLU A 62 0.46 -1.24 -6.07
CA GLU A 62 0.39 -1.94 -7.35
C GLU A 62 1.20 -1.26 -8.45
N ALA A 63 1.12 0.07 -8.53
CA ALA A 63 1.82 0.86 -9.52
C ALA A 63 3.33 0.75 -9.33
N LEU A 64 3.83 0.83 -8.08
CA LEU A 64 5.24 0.66 -7.74
C LEU A 64 5.74 -0.72 -8.13
N MET A 65 4.96 -1.78 -7.82
CA MET A 65 5.31 -3.16 -8.17
C MET A 65 5.31 -3.44 -9.67
N SER A 66 4.51 -2.70 -10.43
CA SER A 66 4.42 -2.86 -11.88
C SER A 66 5.28 -1.84 -12.62
N LEU A 67 5.88 -0.89 -11.92
CA LEU A 67 6.69 0.19 -12.48
C LEU A 67 7.92 -0.36 -13.19
N GLU A 68 8.59 -1.35 -12.59
CA GLU A 68 9.76 -2.04 -13.15
C GLU A 68 9.48 -2.70 -14.51
N ARG A 69 8.21 -3.04 -14.76
CA ARG A 69 7.77 -3.71 -16.00
C ARG A 69 7.19 -2.73 -17.02
N LEU A 70 7.10 -1.45 -16.70
CA LEU A 70 6.53 -0.44 -17.59
C LEU A 70 7.55 -0.07 -18.68
N ALA A 71 7.33 -0.57 -19.89
CA ALA A 71 8.23 -0.33 -21.02
C ALA A 71 8.28 1.15 -21.45
N GLU A 72 7.18 1.89 -21.27
CA GLU A 72 7.05 3.31 -21.63
C GLU A 72 6.81 4.16 -20.38
N PRO A 73 7.86 4.79 -19.81
CA PRO A 73 7.75 5.59 -18.58
C PRO A 73 6.78 6.77 -18.69
N ALA A 74 6.62 7.35 -19.90
CA ALA A 74 5.67 8.42 -20.17
C ALA A 74 4.20 7.99 -20.05
N ALA A 75 3.89 6.69 -20.17
CA ALA A 75 2.54 6.16 -20.03
C ALA A 75 2.06 6.11 -18.56
N PHE A 76 2.98 6.32 -17.60
CA PHE A 76 2.69 6.17 -16.17
C PHE A 76 1.43 6.92 -15.71
N PRO A 77 1.20 8.21 -16.03
CA PRO A 77 0.03 8.93 -15.52
C PRO A 77 -1.31 8.32 -15.96
N GLY A 78 -1.42 7.95 -17.25
CA GLY A 78 -2.65 7.36 -17.81
C GLY A 78 -2.86 5.92 -17.37
N TRP A 79 -1.78 5.15 -17.30
CA TRP A 79 -1.79 3.79 -16.78
C TRP A 79 -2.13 3.74 -15.28
N PHE A 80 -1.55 4.62 -14.47
CA PHE A 80 -1.81 4.73 -13.04
C PHE A 80 -3.27 5.08 -12.75
N ARG A 81 -3.85 6.02 -13.51
CA ARG A 81 -5.28 6.31 -13.45
C ARG A 81 -6.13 5.06 -13.69
N THR A 82 -5.75 4.24 -14.66
CA THR A 82 -6.45 2.97 -14.94
C THR A 82 -6.42 2.02 -13.74
N ILE A 83 -5.31 1.95 -13.00
CA ILE A 83 -5.21 1.16 -11.76
C ILE A 83 -6.21 1.69 -10.72
N VAL A 84 -6.18 3.00 -10.41
CA VAL A 84 -7.08 3.63 -9.44
C VAL A 84 -8.55 3.39 -9.79
N GLU A 85 -8.92 3.60 -11.06
CA GLU A 85 -10.29 3.42 -11.53
C GLU A 85 -10.76 1.96 -11.46
N ARG A 86 -9.87 1.01 -11.78
CA ARG A 86 -10.15 -0.43 -11.67
C ARG A 86 -10.35 -0.85 -10.22
N GLN A 87 -9.50 -0.35 -9.31
CA GLN A 87 -9.60 -0.62 -7.87
C GLN A 87 -10.89 -0.05 -7.28
N ALA A 88 -11.25 1.20 -7.60
CA ALA A 88 -12.52 1.79 -7.21
C ALA A 88 -13.74 0.99 -7.74
N SER A 89 -13.69 0.55 -9.01
CA SER A 89 -14.75 -0.27 -9.60
C SER A 89 -14.87 -1.66 -8.96
N ARG A 90 -13.76 -2.23 -8.46
CA ARG A 90 -13.77 -3.47 -7.69
C ARG A 90 -14.52 -3.28 -6.36
N VAL A 91 -14.26 -2.20 -5.64
CA VAL A 91 -14.98 -1.86 -4.40
C VAL A 91 -16.47 -1.65 -4.66
N LEU A 92 -16.85 -0.89 -5.69
CA LEU A 92 -18.26 -0.69 -6.05
C LEU A 92 -18.99 -1.99 -6.40
N ARG A 93 -18.31 -2.92 -7.09
CA ARG A 93 -18.86 -4.25 -7.40
C ARG A 93 -19.01 -5.11 -6.16
N SER A 94 -18.07 -5.06 -5.23
CA SER A 94 -18.17 -5.77 -3.95
C SER A 94 -19.25 -5.19 -3.04
N ARG A 95 -19.60 -3.90 -3.19
CA ARG A 95 -20.68 -3.22 -2.45
C ARG A 95 -22.07 -3.50 -3.00
N ARG A 96 -22.18 -3.90 -4.27
CA ARG A 96 -23.45 -4.25 -4.90
C ARG A 96 -23.71 -5.72 -4.55
N PRO A 97 -24.51 -6.03 -3.52
CA PRO A 97 -24.80 -7.41 -3.20
C PRO A 97 -25.58 -7.97 -4.39
N THR A 98 -25.22 -9.16 -4.85
CA THR A 98 -26.11 -9.97 -5.68
C THR A 98 -27.49 -9.96 -5.03
N ALA A 99 -28.51 -9.63 -5.82
CA ALA A 99 -29.89 -9.50 -5.36
C ALA A 99 -30.29 -10.67 -4.44
N GLY A 100 -30.84 -10.33 -3.27
CA GLY A 100 -31.48 -11.28 -2.36
C GLY A 100 -30.73 -11.54 -1.06
N SER A 101 -30.88 -10.62 -0.09
CA SER A 101 -31.33 -10.88 1.29
C SER A 101 -31.19 -9.60 2.11
N SER A 102 -32.28 -9.19 2.76
CA SER A 102 -32.44 -7.96 3.52
C SER A 102 -31.90 -8.05 4.98
N PRO A 103 -31.75 -6.90 5.69
CA PRO A 103 -31.03 -6.70 6.96
C PRO A 103 -32.02 -6.64 8.17
N PRO A 104 -31.69 -6.31 9.45
CA PRO A 104 -31.05 -5.05 9.91
C PRO A 104 -30.12 -5.15 11.16
N GLU A 105 -29.20 -4.18 11.33
CA GLU A 105 -29.10 -3.41 12.59
C GLU A 105 -28.11 -2.23 12.45
N ALA A 106 -28.55 -1.08 12.94
CA ALA A 106 -27.81 0.16 13.22
C ALA A 106 -28.35 0.66 14.59
N PRO A 107 -27.84 1.73 15.26
CA PRO A 107 -26.65 2.58 15.03
C PRO A 107 -25.83 3.03 16.30
N THR A 108 -24.63 3.60 16.07
CA THR A 108 -23.95 4.78 16.74
C THR A 108 -23.43 4.73 18.21
N PRO A 109 -22.61 5.70 18.74
CA PRO A 109 -21.71 6.74 18.16
C PRO A 109 -20.31 6.93 18.86
N VAL A 110 -19.48 7.78 18.22
CA VAL A 110 -18.23 8.53 18.55
C VAL A 110 -17.59 8.57 19.96
N ASP A 111 -16.25 8.70 20.01
CA ASP A 111 -15.51 9.46 21.04
C ASP A 111 -14.19 10.08 20.49
N ASP A 112 -13.83 11.25 21.01
CA ASP A 112 -12.86 12.25 20.53
C ASP A 112 -11.42 12.11 21.11
N GLY A 113 -10.39 12.28 20.25
CA GLY A 113 -9.03 12.80 20.55
C GLY A 113 -8.00 11.92 21.30
N PRO A 114 -6.71 12.33 21.44
CA PRO A 114 -5.95 13.37 20.75
C PRO A 114 -4.69 12.83 19.99
N GLU A 115 -4.12 13.72 19.16
CA GLU A 115 -2.87 13.60 18.41
C GLU A 115 -1.69 13.04 19.24
N ARG A 116 -0.95 12.06 18.69
CA ARG A 116 0.45 11.76 19.08
C ARG A 116 1.19 10.97 17.99
N SER A 117 2.24 11.61 17.48
CA SER A 117 3.44 11.02 16.88
C SER A 117 3.29 10.32 15.53
N ALA A 118 3.00 11.12 14.50
CA ALA A 118 3.20 10.76 13.10
C ALA A 118 4.68 10.86 12.73
N GLU A 119 5.40 9.74 12.77
CA GLU A 119 6.57 9.53 11.87
C GLU A 119 7.01 8.06 11.75
N VAL A 120 6.41 7.11 12.48
CA VAL A 120 6.73 5.66 12.38
C VAL A 120 5.49 4.75 12.22
N ALA A 121 4.30 5.32 12.07
CA ALA A 121 3.04 4.58 12.24
C ALA A 121 2.44 3.95 10.96
N GLU A 122 2.92 4.28 9.75
CA GLU A 122 2.25 3.85 8.51
C GLU A 122 2.56 2.41 8.09
N PHE A 123 3.67 1.81 8.55
CA PHE A 123 4.09 0.45 8.13
C PHE A 123 3.34 -0.70 8.82
N ASN A 124 2.57 -0.42 9.87
CA ASN A 124 1.87 -1.44 10.66
C ASN A 124 0.34 -1.41 10.47
N SER A 125 -0.18 -0.51 9.64
CA SER A 125 -1.61 -0.36 9.38
C SER A 125 -2.16 -1.60 8.66
N PRO A 126 -3.03 -2.39 9.30
CA PRO A 126 -3.62 -3.56 8.68
C PRO A 126 -4.71 -3.14 7.68
N ASN A 127 -4.80 -3.83 6.55
CA ASN A 127 -5.95 -3.66 5.65
C ASN A 127 -7.23 -4.29 6.23
N ARG A 128 -8.35 -4.22 5.50
CA ARG A 128 -9.65 -4.82 5.89
C ARG A 128 -9.62 -6.33 6.26
N PHE A 129 -8.54 -7.03 5.91
CA PHE A 129 -8.32 -8.44 6.26
C PHE A 129 -7.35 -8.63 7.45
N GLY A 130 -7.00 -7.56 8.17
CA GLY A 130 -6.00 -7.60 9.24
C GLY A 130 -4.55 -7.69 8.74
N LYS A 131 -4.32 -7.73 7.42
CA LYS A 131 -2.99 -7.98 6.87
C LYS A 131 -2.18 -6.69 6.83
N THR A 132 -1.06 -6.69 7.55
CA THR A 132 -0.04 -5.64 7.49
C THR A 132 0.71 -5.69 6.15
N PRO A 133 1.43 -4.62 5.76
CA PRO A 133 2.32 -4.61 4.61
C PRO A 133 3.29 -5.80 4.58
N LEU A 134 3.78 -6.23 5.75
CA LEU A 134 4.69 -7.37 5.88
C LEU A 134 4.01 -8.69 5.46
N HIS A 135 2.74 -8.92 5.82
CA HIS A 135 1.99 -10.10 5.38
C HIS A 135 1.87 -10.16 3.85
N ARG A 136 1.70 -9.01 3.19
CA ARG A 136 1.57 -8.93 1.72
C ARG A 136 2.89 -9.19 1.02
N ALA A 137 4.01 -8.70 1.58
CA ALA A 137 5.34 -8.94 1.05
C ALA A 137 5.68 -10.44 1.08
N VAL A 138 5.34 -11.13 2.17
CA VAL A 138 5.49 -12.58 2.31
C VAL A 138 4.61 -13.35 1.34
N GLN A 139 3.33 -12.99 1.25
CA GLN A 139 2.37 -13.67 0.38
C GLN A 139 2.71 -13.57 -1.12
N ARG A 140 3.64 -12.67 -1.49
CA ARG A 140 4.11 -12.48 -2.87
C ARG A 140 5.55 -12.98 -3.10
N GLY A 141 6.23 -13.49 -2.09
CA GLY A 141 7.63 -13.92 -2.23
C GLY A 141 8.63 -12.75 -2.39
N ALA A 142 8.25 -11.53 -2.02
CA ALA A 142 9.05 -10.33 -2.27
C ALA A 142 10.05 -10.04 -1.13
N ILE A 143 11.17 -10.77 -1.11
CA ILE A 143 12.22 -10.66 -0.07
C ILE A 143 12.73 -9.23 0.13
N GLY A 144 13.00 -8.48 -0.95
CA GLY A 144 13.51 -7.10 -0.84
C GLY A 144 12.56 -6.17 -0.08
N ILE A 145 11.24 -6.35 -0.27
CA ILE A 145 10.22 -5.60 0.47
C ILE A 145 10.11 -6.11 1.91
N VAL A 146 10.24 -7.42 2.15
CA VAL A 146 10.26 -7.98 3.52
C VAL A 146 11.42 -7.39 4.34
N GLU A 147 12.62 -7.36 3.79
CA GLU A 147 13.80 -6.77 4.44
C GLU A 147 13.63 -5.27 4.66
N SER A 148 13.11 -4.54 3.66
CA SER A 148 12.90 -3.08 3.77
C SER A 148 11.86 -2.72 4.82
N LEU A 149 10.73 -3.43 4.85
CA LEU A 149 9.69 -3.21 5.85
C LEU A 149 10.21 -3.54 7.26
N ARG A 150 11.05 -4.57 7.39
CA ARG A 150 11.63 -4.94 8.68
C ARG A 150 12.71 -3.96 9.13
N ALA A 151 13.54 -3.46 8.22
CA ALA A 151 14.49 -2.38 8.47
C ALA A 151 13.79 -1.08 8.91
N ALA A 152 12.57 -0.84 8.40
CA ALA A 152 11.70 0.25 8.83
C ALA A 152 10.96 -0.03 10.17
N GLY A 153 11.23 -1.16 10.83
CA GLY A 153 10.62 -1.50 12.11
C GLY A 153 9.21 -2.09 12.03
N ALA A 154 8.80 -2.63 10.87
CA ALA A 154 7.53 -3.32 10.75
C ALA A 154 7.47 -4.54 11.68
N ASP A 155 6.38 -4.64 12.42
CA ASP A 155 6.20 -5.67 13.43
C ASP A 155 5.76 -6.99 12.77
N ALA A 156 6.68 -7.95 12.75
CA ALA A 156 6.44 -9.29 12.21
C ALA A 156 5.58 -10.18 13.12
N SER A 157 5.35 -9.77 14.37
CA SER A 157 4.55 -10.52 15.35
C SER A 157 3.05 -10.26 15.24
N ARG A 158 2.63 -9.20 14.52
CA ARG A 158 1.21 -8.92 14.31
C ARG A 158 0.54 -10.06 13.55
N GLN A 159 -0.67 -10.40 14.00
CA GLN A 159 -1.52 -11.39 13.37
C GLN A 159 -2.52 -10.72 12.42
N ASP A 160 -2.80 -11.38 11.30
CA ASP A 160 -3.93 -11.04 10.46
C ASP A 160 -5.27 -11.47 11.08
N ARG A 161 -6.38 -11.18 10.39
CA ARG A 161 -7.73 -11.52 10.89
C ARG A 161 -7.98 -13.03 10.96
N GLU A 162 -7.09 -13.84 10.37
CA GLU A 162 -7.10 -15.30 10.41
C GLU A 162 -6.18 -15.83 11.54
N GLY A 163 -5.53 -14.95 12.30
CA GLY A 163 -4.63 -15.31 13.40
C GLY A 163 -3.20 -15.65 12.96
N HIS A 164 -2.86 -15.48 11.68
CA HIS A 164 -1.54 -15.81 11.17
C HIS A 164 -0.59 -14.63 11.27
N THR A 165 0.66 -14.88 11.66
CA THR A 165 1.74 -13.90 11.51
C THR A 165 2.34 -13.93 10.11
N ALA A 166 3.16 -12.92 9.78
CA ALA A 166 3.92 -12.90 8.53
C ALA A 166 4.86 -14.13 8.44
N LEU A 167 5.42 -14.59 9.56
CA LEU A 167 6.25 -15.79 9.59
C LEU A 167 5.43 -17.07 9.35
N ASP A 168 4.22 -17.15 9.88
CA ASP A 168 3.32 -18.30 9.65
C ASP A 168 2.91 -18.40 8.19
N LEU A 169 2.64 -17.26 7.53
CA LEU A 169 2.38 -17.23 6.09
C LEU A 169 3.59 -17.70 5.28
N ALA A 170 4.82 -17.33 5.68
CA ALA A 170 6.04 -17.75 4.99
C ALA A 170 6.26 -19.27 5.13
N ARG A 171 5.99 -19.82 6.31
CA ARG A 171 6.06 -21.27 6.58
C ARG A 171 5.03 -22.05 5.78
N ARG A 172 3.80 -21.54 5.67
CA ARG A 172 2.74 -22.19 4.87
C ARG A 172 3.05 -22.23 3.38
N GLN A 173 3.81 -21.27 2.87
CA GLN A 173 4.23 -21.23 1.47
C GLN A 173 5.50 -22.04 1.19
N SER A 174 6.17 -22.57 2.23
CA SER A 174 7.47 -23.25 2.11
C SER A 174 8.52 -22.40 1.35
N ASP A 175 8.61 -21.10 1.68
CA ASP A 175 9.58 -20.18 1.09
C ASP A 175 10.81 -19.99 2.01
N PRO A 176 11.84 -20.86 1.94
CA PRO A 176 13.00 -20.80 2.83
C PRO A 176 13.71 -19.44 2.91
N PRO A 177 13.91 -18.68 1.83
CA PRO A 177 14.59 -17.38 1.93
C PRO A 177 13.74 -16.30 2.64
N ILE A 178 12.40 -16.34 2.53
CA ILE A 178 11.52 -15.43 3.28
C ILE A 178 11.48 -15.82 4.77
N ILE A 179 11.44 -17.13 5.05
CA ILE A 179 11.52 -17.65 6.42
C ILE A 179 12.84 -17.23 7.05
N ALA A 180 13.96 -17.30 6.33
CA ALA A 180 15.26 -16.82 6.78
C ALA A 180 15.27 -15.31 7.06
N ALA A 181 14.71 -14.52 6.13
CA ALA A 181 14.59 -13.06 6.27
C ALA A 181 13.76 -12.67 7.51
N LEU A 182 12.67 -13.39 7.79
CA LEU A 182 11.81 -13.11 8.94
C LEU A 182 12.33 -13.69 10.26
N SER A 183 12.95 -14.88 10.23
CA SER A 183 13.45 -15.57 11.43
C SER A 183 14.72 -14.95 12.00
N ARG A 184 15.49 -14.22 11.19
CA ARG A 184 16.74 -13.60 11.63
C ARG A 184 16.47 -12.31 12.40
N ALA A 185 15.92 -12.37 13.60
CA ALA A 185 15.84 -11.25 14.52
C ALA A 185 16.26 -11.70 15.92
N VAL A 186 17.55 -11.59 16.22
CA VAL A 186 18.05 -10.95 17.44
C VAL A 186 19.48 -10.48 17.13
N ALA A 187 19.69 -9.18 16.97
CA ALA A 187 20.96 -8.56 17.33
C ALA A 187 20.59 -7.33 18.17
N ARG A 188 20.90 -7.47 19.46
CA ARG A 188 20.69 -6.50 20.53
C ARG A 188 21.40 -5.17 20.27
#